data_AF-A0A962FI39-F1
#
_entry.id   AF-A0A962FI39-F1
#
_cell.length_a   1.000
_cell.length_b   1.000
_cell.length_c   1.000
_cell.angle_alpha   90.00
_cell.angle_beta   90.00
_cell.angle_gamma   90.00
#
_symmetry.space_group_name_H-M   'P 1'
#
loop_
_entity.id
_entity.type
_entity.pdbx_description
1 polymer ?
#
loop_
_entity_poly.entity_id
_entity_poly.type
_entity_poly.pdbx_seq_one_letter_code
_entity_poly.pdbx_strand_id
1 'polypeptide(L)'
;QAALVIKTENLTGQLRWLPLLTGRLELRRAELLRPQMTVDIDGKPMTKAGAVVRAADAKPATPEAVKADRARLGVVSFIDGSAVLRRGGAEIESIDHIDATLDWPTVSSPAALDGAATWRGQRGTIALWVARPSEALRGEASRLTLQLKAPILSVSANGEATFGVRPQFKGRLVASTDQLRDVVQLLRGAIPLPLALGPATLDAKADAGAKGVDLASVQLKLDNSSYEGSLSWRVDDERPQ
;
A
#
# COMPACT_ATOMS: atom_id res chain seq x y z
N GLN A 1 3.01 -19.70 -7.84
CA GLN A 1 2.82 -19.87 -6.38
C GLN A 1 1.68 -18.94 -5.93
N ALA A 2 1.33 -18.88 -4.65
CA ALA A 2 0.39 -17.85 -4.19
C ALA A 2 1.06 -16.47 -4.27
N ALA A 3 0.29 -15.42 -4.59
CA ALA A 3 0.78 -14.04 -4.72
C ALA A 3 1.37 -13.47 -3.42
N LEU A 4 1.00 -14.03 -2.28
CA LEU A 4 1.56 -13.69 -0.97
C LEU A 4 1.71 -14.97 -0.14
N VAL A 5 2.91 -15.17 0.41
CA VAL A 5 3.22 -16.21 1.39
C VAL A 5 3.80 -15.54 2.62
N ILE A 6 3.28 -15.87 3.80
CA ILE A 6 3.78 -15.36 5.09
C ILE A 6 4.25 -16.57 5.89
N LYS A 7 5.52 -16.56 6.28
CA LYS A 7 6.09 -17.48 7.25
C LYS A 7 6.44 -16.67 8.49
N THR A 8 6.28 -17.21 9.68
CA THR A 8 6.64 -16.51 10.91
C THR A 8 7.18 -17.52 11.90
N GLU A 9 8.16 -17.10 12.70
CA GLU A 9 8.73 -17.94 13.74
C GLU A 9 7.75 -18.14 14.89
N ASN A 10 7.09 -17.06 15.31
CA ASN A 10 6.10 -17.09 16.38
C ASN A 10 4.87 -16.27 16.01
N LEU A 11 3.70 -16.90 16.14
CA LEU A 11 2.39 -16.25 16.03
C LEU A 11 1.74 -16.21 17.41
N THR A 12 1.60 -15.01 17.98
CA THR A 12 0.85 -14.81 19.22
C THR A 12 -0.52 -14.23 18.87
N GLY A 13 -1.59 -14.97 19.16
CA GLY A 13 -2.95 -14.56 18.85
C GLY A 13 -3.80 -14.39 20.10
N GLN A 14 -4.52 -13.27 20.21
CA GLN A 14 -5.63 -13.12 21.14
C GLN A 14 -6.93 -13.45 20.40
N LEU A 15 -7.59 -14.52 20.82
CA LEU A 15 -8.89 -14.95 20.30
C LEU A 15 -10.03 -14.48 21.21
N ARG A 16 -11.20 -14.28 20.64
CA ARG A 16 -12.41 -13.98 21.41
C ARG A 16 -13.05 -15.26 21.95
N TRP A 17 -13.34 -15.31 23.24
CA TRP A 17 -13.82 -16.54 23.88
C TRP A 17 -15.32 -16.84 23.64
N LEU A 18 -16.22 -15.84 23.64
CA LEU A 18 -17.66 -16.12 23.41
C LEU A 18 -17.93 -16.80 22.06
N PRO A 19 -17.34 -16.34 20.93
CA PRO A 19 -17.50 -17.00 19.65
C PRO A 19 -16.95 -18.43 19.62
N LEU A 20 -15.90 -18.74 20.38
CA LEU A 20 -15.33 -20.10 20.47
C LEU A 20 -16.33 -21.10 21.05
N LEU A 21 -17.19 -20.68 21.99
CA LEU A 21 -18.28 -21.52 22.52
C LEU A 21 -19.29 -21.92 21.44
N THR A 22 -19.36 -21.14 20.36
CA THR A 22 -20.21 -21.40 19.19
C THR A 22 -19.43 -22.01 18.01
N GLY A 23 -18.19 -22.45 18.22
CA GLY A 23 -17.32 -23.00 17.18
C GLY A 23 -16.80 -21.97 16.16
N ARG A 24 -16.86 -20.68 16.47
CA ARG A 24 -16.39 -19.60 15.60
C ARG A 24 -15.05 -19.06 16.09
N LEU A 25 -14.03 -19.14 15.24
CA LEU A 25 -12.73 -18.52 15.48
C LEU A 25 -12.80 -17.04 15.08
N GLU A 26 -12.74 -16.15 16.06
CA GLU A 26 -12.65 -14.70 15.83
C GLU A 26 -11.35 -14.15 16.41
N LEU A 27 -10.50 -13.61 15.53
CA LEU A 27 -9.25 -12.95 15.91
C LEU A 27 -9.55 -11.57 16.49
N ARG A 28 -8.99 -11.26 17.67
CA ARG A 28 -8.99 -9.92 18.24
C ARG A 28 -7.69 -9.20 17.89
N ARG A 29 -6.57 -9.87 18.13
CA ARG A 29 -5.23 -9.40 17.81
C ARG A 29 -4.36 -10.56 17.36
N ALA A 30 -3.53 -10.37 16.36
CA ALA A 30 -2.39 -11.24 16.06
C ALA A 30 -1.12 -10.43 16.07
N GLU A 31 -0.07 -10.98 16.68
CA GLU A 31 1.28 -10.47 16.66
C GLU A 31 2.16 -11.54 16.02
N LEU A 32 2.81 -11.18 14.91
CA LEU A 32 3.72 -12.03 14.18
C LEU A 32 5.14 -11.53 14.45
N LEU A 33 5.95 -12.37 15.09
CA LEU A 33 7.35 -12.07 15.37
C LEU A 33 8.23 -12.60 14.24
N ARG A 34 9.11 -11.74 13.74
CA ARG A 34 10.01 -11.99 12.61
C ARG A 34 9.33 -12.69 11.43
N PRO A 35 8.19 -12.15 10.94
CA PRO A 35 7.52 -12.71 9.79
C PRO A 35 8.36 -12.49 8.53
N GLN A 36 8.59 -13.55 7.77
CA GLN A 36 9.16 -13.53 6.43
C GLN A 36 8.02 -13.57 5.41
N MET A 37 7.84 -12.47 4.70
CA MET A 37 6.83 -12.29 3.67
C MET A 37 7.46 -12.46 2.29
N THR A 38 6.79 -13.20 1.41
CA THR A 38 7.17 -13.30 0.00
C THR A 38 5.99 -12.87 -0.85
N VAL A 39 6.19 -11.81 -1.63
CA VAL A 39 5.21 -11.29 -2.60
C VAL A 39 5.66 -11.72 -3.98
N ASP A 40 4.85 -12.50 -4.67
CA ASP A 40 5.10 -12.94 -6.06
C ASP A 40 4.15 -12.18 -6.99
N ILE A 41 4.69 -11.27 -7.80
CA ILE A 41 3.91 -10.42 -8.72
C ILE A 41 3.18 -11.27 -9.76
N ASP A 42 3.80 -12.38 -10.19
CA ASP A 42 3.23 -13.31 -11.16
C ASP A 42 2.44 -14.44 -10.48
N GLY A 43 2.29 -14.34 -9.15
CA GLY A 43 1.62 -15.31 -8.32
C GLY A 43 0.10 -15.31 -8.52
N LYS A 44 -0.51 -16.48 -8.28
CA LYS A 44 -1.97 -16.60 -8.31
C LYS A 44 -2.58 -15.84 -7.13
N PRO A 45 -3.73 -15.16 -7.31
CA PRO A 45 -4.40 -14.46 -6.22
C PRO A 45 -4.61 -15.34 -5.00
N MET A 46 -4.60 -14.74 -3.80
CA MET A 46 -4.84 -15.45 -2.55
C MET A 46 -6.16 -16.24 -2.58
N THR A 47 -6.21 -17.37 -1.88
CA THR A 47 -7.36 -18.29 -1.89
C THR A 47 -8.67 -17.62 -1.47
N LYS A 48 -9.77 -17.98 -2.14
CA LYS A 48 -11.13 -17.41 -1.97
C LYS A 48 -11.78 -17.51 -0.58
N ALA A 49 -11.14 -18.16 0.39
CA ALA A 49 -11.72 -18.45 1.71
C ALA A 49 -11.67 -17.27 2.70
N GLY A 50 -10.78 -16.30 2.51
CA GLY A 50 -10.58 -15.19 3.43
C GLY A 50 -11.80 -14.26 3.53
N ALA A 51 -12.08 -13.71 4.71
CA ALA A 51 -13.17 -12.74 4.91
C ALA A 51 -13.02 -11.49 4.01
N VAL A 52 -11.77 -11.05 3.78
CA VAL A 52 -11.45 -9.95 2.86
C VAL A 52 -11.79 -10.31 1.41
N VAL A 53 -11.46 -11.53 0.95
CA VAL A 53 -11.76 -11.99 -0.42
C VAL A 53 -13.27 -12.12 -0.61
N ARG A 54 -13.98 -12.66 0.38
CA ARG A 54 -15.46 -12.74 0.33
C ARG A 54 -16.14 -11.38 0.28
N ALA A 55 -15.59 -10.38 0.97
CA ALA A 55 -16.13 -9.03 0.91
C ALA A 55 -15.85 -8.33 -0.43
N ALA A 56 -14.68 -8.59 -1.04
CA ALA A 56 -14.36 -8.10 -2.37
C ALA A 56 -15.24 -8.75 -3.47
N ASP A 57 -15.55 -10.04 -3.33
CA ASP A 57 -16.37 -10.79 -4.30
C ASP A 57 -17.89 -10.57 -4.13
N ALA A 58 -18.33 -10.02 -2.99
CA ALA A 58 -19.76 -9.79 -2.74
C ALA A 58 -20.30 -8.67 -3.64
N LYS A 59 -21.49 -8.88 -4.22
CA LYS A 59 -22.17 -7.81 -4.97
C LYS A 59 -22.57 -6.68 -4.02
N PRO A 60 -22.34 -5.40 -4.36
CA PRO A 60 -22.77 -4.29 -3.53
C PRO A 60 -24.28 -4.29 -3.23
N ALA A 61 -24.65 -3.74 -2.07
CA ALA A 61 -26.04 -3.60 -1.63
C ALA A 61 -26.86 -4.91 -1.53
N THR A 62 -26.21 -6.07 -1.40
CA THR A 62 -26.90 -7.35 -1.18
C THR A 62 -26.81 -7.84 0.27
N PRO A 63 -27.70 -8.74 0.72
CA PRO A 63 -27.62 -9.37 2.03
C PRO A 63 -26.28 -10.09 2.28
N GLU A 64 -25.66 -10.64 1.23
CA GLU A 64 -24.34 -11.28 1.29
C GLU A 64 -23.24 -10.26 1.60
N ALA A 65 -23.30 -9.06 1.02
CA ALA A 65 -22.37 -7.96 1.31
C ALA A 65 -22.48 -7.54 2.77
N VAL A 66 -23.71 -7.36 3.28
CA VAL A 66 -23.96 -7.02 4.69
C VAL A 66 -23.40 -8.09 5.64
N LYS A 67 -23.50 -9.36 5.27
CA LYS A 67 -22.92 -10.47 6.05
C LYS A 67 -21.39 -10.48 6.00
N ALA A 68 -20.80 -10.24 4.83
CA ALA A 68 -19.35 -10.18 4.66
C ALA A 68 -18.74 -8.98 5.41
N ASP A 69 -19.41 -7.84 5.39
CA ASP A 69 -18.99 -6.59 6.04
C ASP A 69 -18.91 -6.70 7.57
N ARG A 70 -19.77 -7.54 8.16
CA ARG A 70 -19.78 -7.83 9.60
C ARG A 70 -18.65 -8.76 10.02
N ALA A 71 -17.90 -9.36 9.09
CA ALA A 71 -16.78 -10.20 9.43
C ALA A 71 -15.73 -9.38 10.18
N ARG A 72 -15.27 -9.93 11.30
CA ARG A 72 -14.27 -9.31 12.16
C ARG A 72 -12.88 -9.76 11.73
N LEU A 73 -11.94 -8.81 11.64
CA LEU A 73 -10.55 -9.10 11.30
C LEU A 73 -9.63 -8.80 12.48
N GLY A 74 -9.84 -7.66 13.15
CA GLY A 74 -9.11 -7.27 14.36
C GLY A 74 -7.85 -6.49 14.05
N VAL A 75 -6.86 -6.59 14.94
CA VAL A 75 -5.56 -5.91 14.80
C VAL A 75 -4.48 -6.93 14.45
N VAL A 76 -3.65 -6.66 13.47
CA VAL A 76 -2.50 -7.51 13.12
C VAL A 76 -1.23 -6.68 13.20
N SER A 77 -0.27 -7.12 14.01
CA SER A 77 1.03 -6.48 14.15
C SER A 77 2.13 -7.41 13.66
N PHE A 78 3.06 -6.85 12.91
CA PHE A 78 4.30 -7.47 12.46
C PHE A 78 5.44 -6.81 13.25
N ILE A 79 6.29 -7.64 13.86
CA ILE A 79 7.41 -7.18 14.68
C ILE A 79 8.70 -7.71 14.05
N ASP A 80 9.59 -6.81 13.68
CA ASP A 80 10.89 -7.13 13.07
C ASP A 80 10.81 -8.08 11.86
N GLY A 81 9.83 -7.85 10.98
CA GLY A 81 9.61 -8.66 9.79
C GLY A 81 10.56 -8.35 8.64
N SER A 82 10.53 -9.21 7.63
CA SER A 82 11.15 -8.99 6.33
C SER A 82 10.20 -9.35 5.20
N ALA A 83 10.32 -8.66 4.06
CA ALA A 83 9.54 -8.92 2.87
C ALA A 83 10.46 -8.99 1.66
N VAL A 84 10.20 -9.97 0.80
CA VAL A 84 10.88 -10.15 -0.48
C VAL A 84 9.86 -10.08 -1.61
N LEU A 85 10.16 -9.26 -2.62
CA LEU A 85 9.39 -9.15 -3.85
C LEU A 85 10.02 -10.00 -4.95
N ARG A 86 9.22 -10.84 -5.60
CA ARG A 86 9.64 -11.73 -6.69
C ARG A 86 8.88 -11.44 -7.97
N ARG A 87 9.58 -11.59 -9.10
CA ARG A 87 9.05 -11.57 -10.46
C ARG A 87 9.79 -12.59 -11.31
N GLY A 88 9.07 -13.38 -12.12
CA GLY A 88 9.64 -14.43 -12.95
C GLY A 88 10.43 -15.47 -12.16
N GLY A 89 10.11 -15.64 -10.87
CA GLY A 89 10.85 -16.51 -9.96
C GLY A 89 12.16 -15.94 -9.42
N ALA A 90 12.58 -14.74 -9.80
CA ALA A 90 13.75 -14.05 -9.23
C ALA A 90 13.34 -13.04 -8.16
N GLU A 91 14.16 -12.88 -7.13
CA GLU A 91 14.05 -11.79 -6.17
C GLU A 91 14.48 -10.48 -6.82
N ILE A 92 13.62 -9.47 -6.76
CA ILE A 92 13.87 -8.16 -7.37
C ILE A 92 14.06 -7.06 -6.32
N GLU A 93 13.42 -7.17 -5.15
CA GLU A 93 13.56 -6.22 -4.04
C GLU A 93 13.37 -6.91 -2.70
N SER A 94 13.98 -6.35 -1.66
CA SER A 94 13.78 -6.73 -0.27
C SER A 94 13.51 -5.51 0.61
N ILE A 95 12.76 -5.73 1.68
CA ILE A 95 12.46 -4.75 2.73
C ILE A 95 12.67 -5.47 4.07
N ASP A 96 13.40 -4.83 4.98
CA ASP A 96 13.83 -5.42 6.25
C ASP A 96 13.34 -4.59 7.44
N HIS A 97 13.41 -5.18 8.65
CA HIS A 97 13.06 -4.52 9.92
C HIS A 97 11.66 -3.88 9.88
N ILE A 98 10.69 -4.67 9.39
CA ILE A 98 9.29 -4.26 9.23
C ILE A 98 8.59 -4.35 10.58
N ASP A 99 8.30 -3.19 11.14
CA ASP A 99 7.45 -3.03 12.32
C ASP A 99 6.16 -2.36 11.87
N ALA A 100 5.04 -3.08 11.80
CA ALA A 100 3.80 -2.54 11.25
C ALA A 100 2.58 -3.03 12.02
N THR A 101 1.56 -2.21 12.14
CA THR A 101 0.27 -2.56 12.74
C THR A 101 -0.86 -2.16 11.80
N LEU A 102 -1.64 -3.16 11.39
CA LEU A 102 -2.91 -3.00 10.69
C LEU A 102 -4.05 -3.09 11.70
N ASP A 103 -4.71 -1.98 11.98
CA ASP A 103 -5.96 -1.93 12.73
C ASP A 103 -7.15 -1.92 11.76
N TRP A 104 -7.85 -3.05 11.67
CA TRP A 104 -9.04 -3.19 10.83
C TRP A 104 -10.11 -4.02 11.54
N PRO A 105 -10.90 -3.43 12.46
CA PRO A 105 -11.74 -4.20 13.38
C PRO A 105 -12.77 -5.10 12.70
N THR A 106 -13.42 -4.58 11.65
CA THR A 106 -14.35 -5.31 10.79
C THR A 106 -14.11 -4.91 9.34
N VAL A 107 -14.54 -5.73 8.40
CA VAL A 107 -14.37 -5.46 6.96
C VAL A 107 -14.95 -4.09 6.55
N SER A 108 -16.08 -3.69 7.13
CA SER A 108 -16.68 -2.36 6.90
C SER A 108 -16.15 -1.20 7.75
N SER A 109 -15.38 -1.48 8.81
CA SER A 109 -14.79 -0.42 9.62
C SER A 109 -13.67 0.27 8.84
N PRO A 110 -13.38 1.56 9.14
CA PRO A 110 -12.14 2.18 8.68
C PRO A 110 -10.94 1.31 9.01
N ALA A 111 -9.98 1.25 8.09
CA ALA A 111 -8.70 0.56 8.29
C ALA A 111 -7.59 1.59 8.46
N ALA A 112 -6.68 1.34 9.40
CA ALA A 112 -5.46 2.09 9.58
C ALA A 112 -4.26 1.14 9.53
N LEU A 113 -3.20 1.52 8.83
CA LEU A 113 -1.92 0.83 8.80
C LEU A 113 -0.84 1.85 9.18
N ASP A 114 -0.16 1.61 10.28
CA ASP A 114 1.00 2.39 10.71
C ASP A 114 2.22 1.48 10.80
N GLY A 115 3.38 1.94 10.35
CA GLY A 115 4.58 1.14 10.46
C GLY A 115 5.87 1.85 10.10
N ALA A 116 6.97 1.14 10.29
CA ALA A 116 8.30 1.50 9.89
C ALA A 116 8.98 0.31 9.23
N ALA A 117 9.82 0.59 8.24
CA ALA A 117 10.59 -0.44 7.55
C ALA A 117 11.88 0.15 7.00
N THR A 118 12.86 -0.71 6.76
CA THR A 118 14.13 -0.35 6.13
C THR A 118 14.12 -0.85 4.69
N TRP A 119 14.19 0.08 3.74
CA TRP A 119 14.32 -0.22 2.32
C TRP A 119 15.64 0.34 1.81
N ARG A 120 16.50 -0.54 1.27
CA ARG A 120 17.82 -0.17 0.71
C ARG A 120 18.67 0.67 1.68
N GLY A 121 18.67 0.30 2.96
CA GLY A 121 19.39 0.99 4.03
C GLY A 121 18.72 2.28 4.54
N GLN A 122 17.58 2.69 3.98
CA GLN A 122 16.82 3.86 4.44
C GLN A 122 15.63 3.38 5.28
N ARG A 123 15.64 3.72 6.58
CA ARG A 123 14.49 3.48 7.46
C ARG A 123 13.47 4.59 7.26
N GLY A 124 12.24 4.21 6.91
CA GLY A 124 11.11 5.12 6.75
C GLY A 124 9.89 4.65 7.51
N THR A 125 8.94 5.55 7.70
CA THR A 125 7.63 5.30 8.30
C THR A 125 6.51 5.46 7.28
N ILE A 126 5.48 4.63 7.39
CA ILE A 126 4.26 4.70 6.60
C ILE A 126 3.05 4.81 7.52
N ALA A 127 2.09 5.64 7.14
CA ALA A 127 0.77 5.71 7.74
C ALA A 127 -0.27 5.74 6.62
N LEU A 128 -1.21 4.81 6.63
CA LEU A 128 -2.29 4.68 5.65
C LEU A 128 -3.61 4.59 6.40
N TRP A 129 -4.60 5.37 5.97
CA TRP A 129 -5.95 5.32 6.49
C TRP A 129 -6.94 5.22 5.34
N VAL A 130 -7.93 4.33 5.46
CA VAL A 130 -8.99 4.11 4.48
C VAL A 130 -10.34 4.13 5.19
N ALA A 131 -11.23 5.02 4.77
CA ALA A 131 -12.51 5.25 5.43
C ALA A 131 -13.45 4.04 5.35
N ARG A 132 -13.54 3.42 4.17
CA ARG A 132 -14.47 2.33 3.86
C ARG A 132 -13.78 1.27 2.99
N PRO A 133 -12.97 0.39 3.59
CA PRO A 133 -12.16 -0.56 2.83
C PRO A 133 -13.01 -1.59 2.06
N SER A 134 -14.16 -2.00 2.60
CA SER A 134 -15.06 -2.96 1.93
C SER A 134 -15.70 -2.40 0.65
N GLU A 135 -16.15 -1.13 0.69
CA GLU A 135 -16.64 -0.40 -0.49
C GLU A 135 -15.52 -0.27 -1.53
N ALA A 136 -14.32 0.14 -1.07
CA ALA A 136 -13.13 0.21 -1.92
C ALA A 136 -12.85 -1.13 -2.62
N LEU A 137 -12.80 -2.24 -1.88
CA LEU A 137 -12.55 -3.59 -2.43
C LEU A 137 -13.60 -4.04 -3.45
N ARG A 138 -14.83 -3.51 -3.36
CA ARG A 138 -15.92 -3.76 -4.30
C ARG A 138 -15.95 -2.80 -5.49
N GLY A 139 -14.95 -1.92 -5.61
CA GLY A 139 -14.81 -0.97 -6.70
C GLY A 139 -15.54 0.36 -6.49
N GLU A 140 -16.03 0.64 -5.28
CA GLU A 140 -16.64 1.92 -4.92
C GLU A 140 -15.60 2.88 -4.33
N ALA A 141 -15.80 4.19 -4.51
CA ALA A 141 -14.86 5.20 -4.05
C ALA A 141 -14.82 5.28 -2.52
N SER A 142 -13.61 5.27 -1.97
CA SER A 142 -13.37 5.35 -0.52
C SER A 142 -12.27 6.34 -0.22
N ARG A 143 -12.48 7.20 0.78
CA ARG A 143 -11.46 8.18 1.18
C ARG A 143 -10.21 7.47 1.68
N LEU A 144 -9.07 7.93 1.20
CA LEU A 144 -7.74 7.42 1.50
C LEU A 144 -6.81 8.56 1.89
N THR A 145 -6.03 8.35 2.94
CA THR A 145 -4.89 9.20 3.29
C THR A 145 -3.66 8.33 3.45
N LEU A 146 -2.57 8.70 2.78
CA LEU A 146 -1.27 8.04 2.86
C LEU A 146 -0.23 9.09 3.27
N GLN A 147 0.65 8.71 4.19
CA GLN A 147 1.86 9.46 4.52
C GLN A 147 3.03 8.49 4.52
N LEU A 148 4.10 8.86 3.84
CA LEU A 148 5.38 8.18 3.82
C LEU A 148 6.43 9.19 4.22
N LYS A 149 7.27 8.86 5.19
CA LYS A 149 8.39 9.71 5.61
C LYS A 149 9.66 8.87 5.70
N ALA A 150 10.69 9.30 5.00
CA ALA A 150 12.04 8.76 5.03
C ALA A 150 13.04 9.92 5.09
N PRO A 151 14.30 9.70 5.49
CA PRO A 151 15.30 10.76 5.58
C PRO A 151 15.44 11.58 4.30
N ILE A 152 15.33 10.94 3.14
CA ILE A 152 15.52 11.59 1.84
C ILE A 152 14.21 11.95 1.12
N LEU A 153 13.04 11.60 1.67
CA LEU A 153 11.76 11.75 0.99
C LEU A 153 10.59 11.79 1.96
N SER A 154 9.72 12.79 1.80
CA SER A 154 8.38 12.80 2.40
C SER A 154 7.34 12.81 1.29
N VAL A 155 6.32 11.95 1.39
CA VAL A 155 5.18 11.90 0.47
C VAL A 155 3.90 11.89 1.29
N SER A 156 2.91 12.65 0.86
CA SER A 156 1.55 12.57 1.36
C SER A 156 0.57 12.52 0.19
N ALA A 157 -0.44 11.68 0.33
CA ALA A 157 -1.53 11.58 -0.64
C ALA A 157 -2.86 11.63 0.10
N ASN A 158 -3.81 12.39 -0.42
CA ASN A 158 -5.17 12.48 0.13
C ASN A 158 -6.18 12.52 -1.02
N GLY A 159 -7.14 11.62 -1.01
CA GLY A 159 -8.12 11.51 -2.07
C GLY A 159 -9.09 10.35 -1.88
N GLU A 160 -9.60 9.85 -2.99
CA GLU A 160 -10.47 8.69 -3.05
C GLU A 160 -9.80 7.57 -3.84
N ALA A 161 -9.95 6.34 -3.37
CA ALA A 161 -9.43 5.15 -4.01
C ALA A 161 -10.54 4.11 -4.20
N THR A 162 -10.48 3.39 -5.32
CA THR A 162 -11.17 2.12 -5.51
C THR A 162 -10.13 1.02 -5.55
N PHE A 163 -10.41 -0.10 -4.90
CA PHE A 163 -9.64 -1.32 -4.96
C PHE A 163 -10.42 -2.38 -5.77
N GLY A 164 -9.81 -3.54 -6.03
CA GLY A 164 -10.44 -4.61 -6.81
C GLY A 164 -9.98 -4.64 -8.27
N VAL A 165 -10.88 -5.01 -9.20
CA VAL A 165 -10.53 -5.34 -10.60
C VAL A 165 -9.98 -4.13 -11.38
N ARG A 166 -10.45 -2.93 -11.07
CA ARG A 166 -10.00 -1.67 -11.68
C ARG A 166 -9.54 -0.74 -10.56
N PRO A 167 -8.32 -0.94 -10.03
CA PRO A 167 -7.80 -0.06 -9.00
C PRO A 167 -7.64 1.35 -9.57
N GLN A 168 -8.11 2.34 -8.83
CA GLN A 168 -7.97 3.74 -9.19
C GLN A 168 -7.73 4.59 -7.94
N PHE A 169 -7.03 5.70 -8.10
CA PHE A 169 -6.83 6.70 -7.07
C PHE A 169 -6.96 8.08 -7.69
N LYS A 170 -7.73 8.96 -7.06
CA LYS A 170 -7.89 10.35 -7.45
C LYS A 170 -7.71 11.23 -6.24
N GLY A 171 -6.74 12.14 -6.26
CA GLY A 171 -6.44 12.95 -5.07
C GLY A 171 -5.33 13.95 -5.25
N ARG A 172 -4.98 14.64 -4.17
CA ARG A 172 -3.78 15.48 -4.10
C ARG A 172 -2.59 14.63 -3.66
N LEU A 173 -1.48 14.79 -4.37
CA LEU A 173 -0.18 14.22 -4.07
C LEU A 173 0.78 15.37 -3.74
N VAL A 174 1.41 15.31 -2.58
CA VAL A 174 2.48 16.23 -2.20
C VAL A 174 3.72 15.43 -1.86
N ALA A 175 4.85 15.74 -2.49
CA ALA A 175 6.12 15.12 -2.19
C ALA A 175 7.20 16.19 -1.96
N SER A 176 8.15 15.92 -1.08
CA SER A 176 9.28 16.81 -0.80
C SER A 176 10.55 16.02 -0.52
N THR A 177 11.68 16.57 -0.92
CA THR A 177 13.02 16.04 -0.67
C THR A 177 14.01 17.19 -0.54
N ASP A 178 14.97 17.05 0.35
CA ASP A 178 16.08 18.00 0.47
C ASP A 178 17.16 17.78 -0.59
N GLN A 179 17.19 16.59 -1.21
CA GLN A 179 18.16 16.19 -2.24
C GLN A 179 17.49 15.24 -3.25
N LEU A 180 16.98 15.79 -4.35
CA LEU A 180 16.33 15.01 -5.40
C LEU A 180 17.27 13.96 -6.03
N ARG A 181 18.58 14.26 -6.07
CA ARG A 181 19.61 13.31 -6.50
C ARG A 181 19.53 11.99 -5.73
N ASP A 182 19.43 12.06 -4.40
CA ASP A 182 19.45 10.88 -3.54
C ASP A 182 18.18 10.04 -3.74
N VAL A 183 17.04 10.69 -3.99
CA VAL A 183 15.79 10.01 -4.37
C VAL A 183 15.92 9.29 -5.70
N VAL A 184 16.45 9.94 -6.74
CA VAL A 184 16.64 9.31 -8.06
C VAL A 184 17.59 8.11 -7.96
N GLN A 185 18.67 8.22 -7.18
CA GLN A 185 19.59 7.12 -6.92
C GLN A 185 18.93 5.98 -6.14
N LEU A 186 18.16 6.29 -5.09
CA LEU A 186 17.40 5.30 -4.33
C LEU A 186 16.41 4.55 -5.23
N LEU A 187 15.76 5.23 -6.16
CA LEU A 187 14.81 4.64 -7.11
C LEU A 187 15.49 3.89 -8.28
N ARG A 188 16.83 3.89 -8.39
CA ARG A 188 17.58 3.42 -9.57
C ARG A 188 17.09 4.06 -10.88
N GLY A 189 16.62 5.31 -10.82
CA GLY A 189 16.21 6.05 -12.00
C GLY A 189 17.43 6.34 -12.90
N ALA A 190 17.39 5.89 -14.15
CA ALA A 190 18.36 6.30 -15.16
C ALA A 190 17.90 7.64 -15.77
N ILE A 191 18.12 8.74 -15.05
CA ILE A 191 17.91 10.08 -15.62
C ILE A 191 19.23 10.51 -16.26
N PRO A 192 19.28 10.83 -17.57
CA PRO A 192 20.47 11.43 -18.17
C PRO A 192 20.71 12.79 -17.50
N LEU A 193 21.77 12.88 -16.68
CA LEU A 193 22.01 14.00 -15.77
C LEU A 193 23.09 14.95 -16.31
N PRO A 194 22.72 16.19 -16.68
CA PRO A 194 23.61 17.34 -16.57
C PRO A 194 23.16 18.37 -15.50
N LEU A 195 22.08 18.12 -14.76
CA LEU A 195 21.46 19.10 -13.84
C LEU A 195 21.92 18.94 -12.39
N ALA A 196 22.12 20.08 -11.71
CA ALA A 196 22.15 20.12 -10.25
C ALA A 196 20.74 19.77 -9.73
N LEU A 197 20.65 18.72 -8.92
CA LEU A 197 19.39 18.23 -8.34
C LEU A 197 19.45 18.44 -6.82
N GLY A 198 19.08 19.62 -6.35
CA GLY A 198 19.00 19.95 -4.93
C GLY A 198 17.60 19.71 -4.34
N PRO A 199 17.15 20.54 -3.37
CA PRO A 199 15.82 20.42 -2.78
C PRO A 199 14.70 20.53 -3.82
N ALA A 200 13.69 19.67 -3.69
CA ALA A 200 12.54 19.66 -4.57
C ALA A 200 11.24 19.46 -3.81
N THR A 201 10.19 20.14 -4.25
CA THR A 201 8.81 19.91 -3.78
C THR A 201 7.89 19.77 -4.97
N LEU A 202 6.99 18.79 -4.89
CA LEU A 202 5.95 18.51 -5.87
C LEU A 202 4.60 18.61 -5.18
N ASP A 203 3.68 19.35 -5.79
CA ASP A 203 2.26 19.36 -5.44
C ASP A 203 1.44 19.18 -6.71
N ALA A 204 0.58 18.15 -6.75
CA ALA A 204 -0.18 17.83 -7.95
C ALA A 204 -1.51 17.17 -7.60
N LYS A 205 -2.47 17.26 -8.54
CA LYS A 205 -3.65 16.39 -8.55
C LYS A 205 -3.32 15.14 -9.35
N ALA A 206 -3.35 13.99 -8.69
CA ALA A 206 -3.10 12.70 -9.31
C ALA A 206 -4.41 11.98 -9.66
N ASP A 207 -4.47 11.40 -10.85
CA ASP A 207 -5.41 10.37 -11.29
C ASP A 207 -4.58 9.16 -11.72
N ALA A 208 -4.53 8.14 -10.86
CA ALA A 208 -3.74 6.94 -11.06
C ALA A 208 -4.66 5.74 -11.24
N GLY A 209 -4.36 4.89 -12.21
CA GLY A 209 -5.07 3.63 -12.44
C GLY A 209 -4.19 2.58 -13.07
N ALA A 210 -4.80 1.44 -13.44
CA ALA A 210 -4.06 0.30 -13.99
C ALA A 210 -3.25 0.61 -15.28
N LYS A 211 -3.60 1.66 -16.02
CA LYS A 211 -2.97 2.01 -17.31
C LYS A 211 -1.88 3.08 -17.20
N GLY A 212 -1.75 3.73 -16.05
CA GLY A 212 -0.88 4.88 -15.92
C GLY A 212 -1.27 5.83 -14.80
N VAL A 213 -0.55 6.94 -14.75
CA VAL A 213 -0.72 8.03 -13.79
C VAL A 213 -0.75 9.35 -14.54
N ASP A 214 -1.82 10.11 -14.35
CA ASP A 214 -1.97 11.47 -14.83
C ASP A 214 -1.84 12.43 -13.64
N LEU A 215 -0.93 13.40 -13.75
CA LEU A 215 -0.74 14.48 -12.80
C LEU A 215 -1.16 15.79 -13.47
N ALA A 216 -2.16 16.44 -12.89
CA ALA A 216 -2.64 17.75 -13.31
C ALA A 216 -2.30 18.81 -12.27
N SER A 217 -2.26 20.08 -12.70
CA SER A 217 -1.93 21.21 -11.82
C SER A 217 -0.63 20.98 -11.05
N VAL A 218 0.37 20.39 -11.72
CA VAL A 218 1.69 20.12 -11.15
C VAL A 218 2.34 21.44 -10.81
N GLN A 219 2.73 21.62 -9.56
CA GLN A 219 3.61 22.67 -9.09
C GLN A 219 4.90 22.00 -8.59
N LEU A 220 5.95 22.09 -9.39
CA LEU A 220 7.26 21.54 -9.07
C LEU A 220 8.19 22.71 -8.74
N LYS A 221 8.72 22.74 -7.52
CA LYS A 221 9.82 23.62 -7.16
C LYS A 221 11.10 22.81 -7.11
N LEU A 222 12.14 23.29 -7.77
CA LEU A 222 13.48 22.70 -7.77
C LEU A 222 14.49 23.83 -7.59
N ASP A 223 15.24 23.79 -6.50
CA ASP A 223 16.16 24.86 -6.09
C ASP A 223 15.47 26.24 -6.12
N ASN A 224 15.86 27.11 -7.06
CA ASN A 224 15.34 28.46 -7.22
C ASN A 224 14.33 28.61 -8.37
N SER A 225 13.90 27.49 -8.95
CA SER A 225 13.01 27.43 -10.11
C SER A 225 11.66 26.82 -9.73
N SER A 226 10.59 27.38 -10.29
CA SER A 226 9.23 26.85 -10.15
C SER A 226 8.70 26.51 -11.53
N TYR A 227 8.11 25.33 -11.66
CA TYR A 227 7.56 24.79 -12.89
C TYR A 227 6.10 24.44 -12.67
N GLU A 228 5.26 24.77 -13.64
CA GLU A 228 3.85 24.44 -13.65
C GLU A 228 3.52 23.61 -14.88
N GLY A 229 2.60 22.64 -14.74
CA GLY A 229 2.15 21.87 -15.89
C GLY A 229 1.31 20.65 -15.57
N SER A 230 1.39 19.67 -16.46
CA SER A 230 0.78 18.36 -16.35
C SER A 230 1.76 17.29 -16.80
N LEU A 231 1.76 16.14 -16.14
CA LEU A 231 2.59 14.99 -16.47
C LEU A 231 1.69 13.78 -16.65
N SER A 232 1.89 13.02 -17.71
CA SER A 232 1.18 11.76 -17.94
C SER A 232 2.20 10.66 -18.13
N TRP A 233 2.06 9.57 -17.39
CA TRP A 233 2.87 8.37 -17.53
C TRP A 233 1.97 7.18 -17.84
N ARG A 234 2.28 6.42 -18.88
CA ARG A 234 1.55 5.22 -19.28
C ARG A 234 2.42 3.98 -19.10
N VAL A 235 1.79 2.89 -18.68
CA VAL A 235 2.45 1.59 -18.50
C VAL A 235 2.63 0.87 -19.86
N ASP A 236 1.83 1.23 -20.87
CA ASP A 236 1.82 0.63 -22.21
C ASP A 236 2.87 1.24 -23.18
N ASP A 237 3.75 2.15 -22.73
CA ASP A 237 4.89 2.53 -23.55
C ASP A 237 5.92 1.39 -23.53
N GLU A 238 5.71 0.44 -24.43
CA GLU A 238 6.70 -0.53 -24.88
C GLU A 238 8.04 0.21 -25.01
N ARG A 239 9.04 -0.24 -24.25
CA ARG A 239 10.43 0.14 -24.48
C ARG A 239 10.71 -0.08 -25.97
N PRO A 240 11.15 0.94 -26.73
CA PRO A 240 11.79 0.67 -28.00
C PRO A 240 12.95 -0.29 -27.72
N GLN A 241 13.00 -1.40 -28.46
CA GLN A 241 14.15 -2.31 -28.44
C GLN A 241 15.43 -1.60 -28.88
#